data_AF-A0A2V7TPL9-F1
#
_entry.id   AF-A0A2V7TPL9-F1
#
_cell.length_a   1.000
_cell.length_b   1.000
_cell.length_c   1.000
_cell.angle_alpha   90.00
_cell.angle_beta   90.00
_cell.angle_gamma   90.00
#
_symmetry.space_group_name_H-M   'P 1'
#
loop_
_entity.id
_entity.type
_entity.pdbx_description
1 polymer ?
#
loop_
_entity_poly.entity_id
_entity_poly.type
_entity_poly.pdbx_seq_one_letter_code
_entity_poly.pdbx_strand_id
1 'polypeptide(L)'
;MPLERLARLKAPAGLDIGAVSPNEIAVSILAEIIQHRRTAKPSLAVETPAAQTAIDPICGMSVDVATAEHRSETSAGLVYFCCRSCKATFDRQAARA
;
A
#
# COMPACT_ATOMS: atom_id res chain seq x y z
N MET A 1 -5.12 -12.59 36.70
CA MET A 1 -5.29 -12.42 35.24
C MET A 1 -6.77 -12.16 34.98
N PRO A 2 -7.17 -11.07 34.30
CA PRO A 2 -8.58 -10.81 33.93
C PRO A 2 -9.13 -11.89 32.98
N LEU A 3 -10.38 -12.32 33.17
CA LEU A 3 -11.01 -13.41 32.39
C LEU A 3 -11.17 -13.05 30.91
N GLU A 4 -11.32 -11.76 30.61
CA GLU A 4 -11.43 -11.22 29.25
C GLU A 4 -10.15 -11.46 28.42
N ARG A 5 -9.00 -11.62 29.08
CA ARG A 5 -7.75 -11.98 28.39
C ARG A 5 -7.73 -13.46 28.00
N LEU A 6 -8.37 -14.33 28.77
CA LEU A 6 -8.45 -15.76 28.47
C LEU A 6 -9.37 -16.02 27.29
N ALA A 7 -10.45 -15.26 27.15
CA ALA A 7 -11.40 -15.39 26.04
C ALA A 7 -10.77 -15.15 24.65
N ARG A 8 -9.60 -14.49 24.57
CA ARG A 8 -8.86 -14.27 23.31
C ARG A 8 -7.83 -15.36 22.99
N LEU A 9 -7.64 -16.34 23.89
CA LEU A 9 -6.72 -17.43 23.66
C LEU A 9 -7.42 -18.50 22.80
N LYS A 10 -6.79 -18.88 21.69
CA LYS A 10 -7.20 -20.00 20.87
C LYS A 10 -6.30 -21.19 21.14
N ALA A 11 -6.89 -22.37 21.36
CA ALA A 11 -6.20 -23.65 21.45
C ALA A 11 -7.09 -24.77 20.88
N PRO A 12 -6.54 -25.74 20.11
CA PRO A 12 -5.15 -25.79 19.63
C PRO A 12 -4.82 -24.67 18.64
N ALA A 13 -3.54 -24.29 18.59
CA ALA A 13 -3.04 -23.32 17.62
C ALA A 13 -2.68 -24.04 16.31
N GLY A 14 -3.01 -23.43 15.19
CA GLY A 14 -2.79 -23.92 13.84
C GLY A 14 -4.07 -24.37 13.13
N LEU A 15 -3.94 -24.53 11.80
CA LEU A 15 -4.95 -25.18 10.97
C LEU A 15 -4.90 -26.70 11.18
N ASP A 16 -6.07 -27.34 11.19
CA ASP A 16 -6.16 -28.80 11.34
C ASP A 16 -5.72 -29.51 10.06
N ILE A 17 -4.42 -29.78 9.97
CA ILE A 17 -3.79 -30.53 8.87
C ILE A 17 -3.38 -31.96 9.29
N GLY A 18 -3.81 -32.42 10.47
CA GLY A 18 -3.36 -33.70 11.04
C GLY A 18 -1.87 -33.73 11.40
N ALA A 19 -1.30 -32.59 11.79
CA ALA A 19 0.13 -32.46 12.09
C ALA A 19 0.55 -33.32 13.30
N VAL A 20 1.65 -34.08 13.16
CA VAL A 20 2.23 -34.88 14.24
C VAL A 20 3.69 -34.51 14.48
N SER A 21 4.45 -34.25 13.41
CA SER A 21 5.85 -33.86 13.52
C SER A 21 6.01 -32.37 13.86
N PRO A 22 7.13 -31.95 14.49
CA PRO A 22 7.39 -30.54 14.77
C PRO A 22 7.31 -29.62 13.54
N ASN A 23 7.75 -30.12 12.38
CA ASN A 23 7.74 -29.35 11.14
C ASN A 23 6.31 -29.14 10.62
N GLU A 24 5.46 -30.18 10.69
CA GLU A 24 4.04 -30.07 10.34
C GLU A 24 3.31 -29.13 11.29
N ILE A 25 3.60 -29.20 12.59
CA ILE A 25 3.03 -28.29 13.60
C ILE A 25 3.43 -26.84 13.27
N ALA A 26 4.69 -26.58 12.94
CA ALA A 26 5.14 -25.25 12.55
C ALA A 26 4.41 -24.72 11.31
N VAL A 27 4.20 -25.56 10.29
CA VAL A 27 3.46 -25.20 9.08
C VAL A 27 1.97 -24.94 9.39
N SER A 28 1.34 -25.76 10.23
CA SER A 28 -0.04 -25.60 10.69
C SER A 28 -0.27 -24.23 11.35
N ILE A 29 0.62 -23.85 12.28
CA ILE A 29 0.58 -22.56 12.99
C ILE A 29 0.82 -21.41 12.02
N LEU A 30 1.86 -21.50 11.17
CA LEU A 30 2.19 -20.45 10.23
C LEU A 30 1.07 -20.21 9.21
N ALA A 31 0.45 -21.28 8.71
CA ALA A 31 -0.68 -21.19 7.79
C ALA A 31 -1.87 -20.45 8.42
N GLU A 32 -2.15 -20.71 9.70
CA GLU A 32 -3.20 -20.00 10.44
C GLU A 32 -2.87 -18.51 10.61
N ILE A 33 -1.61 -18.18 10.96
CA ILE A 33 -1.14 -16.79 11.06
C ILE A 33 -1.33 -16.06 9.71
N ILE A 34 -0.96 -16.70 8.61
CA ILE A 34 -1.10 -16.13 7.27
C ILE A 34 -2.58 -15.90 6.93
N GLN A 35 -3.45 -16.87 7.24
CA GLN A 35 -4.90 -16.73 7.03
C GLN A 35 -5.44 -15.54 7.82
N HIS A 36 -5.13 -15.44 9.12
CA HIS A 36 -5.52 -14.31 9.96
C HIS A 36 -5.00 -12.97 9.43
N ARG A 37 -3.76 -12.92 8.91
CA ARG A 37 -3.20 -11.70 8.32
C ARG A 37 -3.87 -11.29 7.00
N ARG A 38 -4.41 -12.25 6.25
CA ARG A 38 -5.14 -11.97 4.99
C ARG A 38 -6.59 -11.61 5.22
N THR A 39 -7.24 -12.21 6.21
CA THR A 39 -8.65 -11.96 6.54
C THR A 39 -8.83 -10.78 7.47
N ALA A 40 -7.86 -10.49 8.33
CA ALA A 40 -7.74 -9.17 8.92
C ALA A 40 -7.58 -8.19 7.75
N LYS A 41 -8.58 -7.31 7.55
CA LYS A 41 -8.36 -6.09 6.78
C LYS A 41 -7.03 -5.50 7.27
N PRO A 42 -6.13 -5.03 6.40
CA PRO A 42 -4.90 -4.38 6.84
C PRO A 42 -5.27 -3.12 7.64
N SER A 43 -5.54 -3.28 8.93
CA SER A 43 -5.81 -2.22 9.90
C SER A 43 -4.49 -1.75 10.48
N LEU A 44 -3.56 -1.48 9.56
CA LEU A 44 -2.35 -0.70 9.68
C LEU A 44 -2.10 -0.03 8.30
N ALA A 45 -3.16 0.22 7.55
CA ALA A 45 -3.20 1.48 6.83
C ALA A 45 -3.16 2.55 7.93
N VAL A 46 -1.96 3.07 8.18
CA VAL A 46 -1.82 4.50 8.46
C VAL A 46 -2.80 5.19 7.51
N GLU A 47 -3.59 6.12 8.01
CA GLU A 47 -4.32 7.07 7.16
C GLU A 47 -3.29 7.92 6.40
N THR A 48 -2.58 7.29 5.46
CA THR A 48 -1.94 7.98 4.36
C THR A 48 -3.12 8.58 3.61
N PRO A 49 -3.18 9.91 3.43
CA PRO A 49 -4.18 10.50 2.55
C PRO A 49 -4.07 9.72 1.24
N ALA A 50 -5.21 9.23 0.73
CA ALA A 50 -5.29 8.34 -0.43
C ALA A 50 -4.13 8.61 -1.39
N ALA A 51 -3.28 7.63 -1.66
CA ALA A 51 -2.16 7.77 -2.58
C ALA A 51 -2.72 8.21 -3.94
N GLN A 52 -2.77 9.52 -4.16
CA GLN A 52 -3.29 10.12 -5.36
C GLN A 52 -2.19 9.98 -6.39
N THR A 53 -2.42 9.14 -7.39
CA THR A 53 -1.54 9.03 -8.53
C THR A 53 -2.04 9.96 -9.62
N ALA A 54 -1.17 10.84 -10.10
CA ALA A 54 -1.40 11.68 -11.27
C ALA A 54 -0.69 11.08 -12.49
N ILE A 55 -1.22 11.34 -13.69
CA ILE A 55 -0.59 10.93 -14.94
C ILE A 55 0.22 12.09 -15.50
N ASP A 56 1.51 11.85 -15.80
CA ASP A 56 2.35 12.82 -16.50
C ASP A 56 1.83 13.01 -17.94
N PRO A 57 1.39 14.21 -18.35
CA PRO A 57 0.80 14.43 -19.67
C PRO A 57 1.82 14.36 -20.82
N ILE A 58 3.13 14.34 -20.54
CA ILE A 58 4.17 14.29 -21.57
C ILE A 58 4.50 12.85 -21.98
N CYS A 59 4.54 11.92 -21.01
CA CYS A 59 4.97 10.55 -21.25
C CYS A 59 3.94 9.48 -20.84
N GLY A 60 2.87 9.85 -20.13
CA GLY A 60 1.83 8.94 -19.64
C GLY A 60 2.21 8.15 -18.40
N MET A 61 3.35 8.44 -17.77
CA MET A 61 3.81 7.71 -16.58
C MET A 61 3.03 8.15 -15.34
N SER A 62 2.67 7.19 -14.48
CA SER A 62 2.01 7.48 -13.20
C SER A 62 3.00 8.02 -12.17
N VAL A 63 2.62 9.08 -11.48
CA VAL A 63 3.42 9.79 -10.49
C VAL A 63 2.64 9.88 -9.18
N ASP A 64 3.28 9.56 -8.07
CA ASP A 64 2.69 9.75 -6.75
C ASP A 64 2.69 11.25 -6.39
N VAL A 65 1.49 11.82 -6.23
CA VAL A 65 1.28 13.24 -5.89
C VAL A 65 1.94 13.61 -4.57
N ALA A 66 2.03 12.68 -3.62
CA ALA A 66 2.62 12.94 -2.31
C ALA A 66 4.13 13.14 -2.36
N THR A 67 4.82 12.48 -3.30
CA THR A 67 6.29 12.53 -3.44
C THR A 67 6.77 13.26 -4.69
N ALA A 68 5.87 13.76 -5.52
CA ALA A 68 6.21 14.42 -6.78
C ALA A 68 6.99 15.72 -6.55
N GLU A 69 8.30 15.70 -6.82
CA GLU A 69 9.18 16.87 -6.78
C GLU A 69 8.90 17.85 -7.93
N HIS A 70 8.48 17.32 -9.08
CA HIS A 70 8.29 18.11 -10.30
C HIS A 70 6.81 18.35 -10.57
N ARG A 71 6.39 19.62 -10.42
CA ARG A 71 5.01 20.07 -10.66
C ARG A 71 4.97 21.47 -11.25
N SER A 72 3.92 21.77 -12.02
CA SER A 72 3.65 23.11 -12.58
C SER A 72 2.21 23.50 -12.29
N GLU A 73 1.98 24.75 -11.89
CA GLU A 73 0.66 25.32 -11.65
C GLU A 73 0.10 25.89 -12.96
N THR A 74 -1.13 25.49 -13.30
CA THR A 74 -1.86 25.98 -14.48
C THR A 74 -3.22 26.52 -14.07
N SER A 75 -3.93 27.21 -14.97
CA SER A 75 -5.30 27.68 -14.72
C SER A 75 -6.30 26.57 -14.40
N ALA A 76 -6.00 25.33 -14.80
CA ALA A 76 -6.82 24.14 -14.53
C ALA A 76 -6.40 23.37 -13.27
N GLY A 77 -5.30 23.75 -12.61
CA GLY A 77 -4.77 23.10 -11.41
C GLY A 77 -3.29 22.71 -11.52
N LEU A 78 -2.82 21.94 -10.53
CA LEU A 78 -1.46 21.40 -10.44
C LEU A 78 -1.30 20.21 -11.39
N VAL A 79 -0.28 20.26 -12.24
CA VAL A 79 0.15 19.16 -13.10
C VAL A 79 1.45 18.56 -12.55
N TYR A 80 1.53 17.23 -12.49
CA TYR A 80 2.66 16.49 -11.93
C TYR A 80 3.46 15.78 -13.02
N PHE A 81 4.79 15.70 -12.85
CA PHE A 81 5.70 15.14 -13.84
C PHE A 81 6.60 14.07 -13.25
N CYS A 82 6.90 13.04 -14.03
CA CYS A 82 7.74 11.93 -13.62
C CYS A 82 9.22 12.33 -13.48
N CYS A 83 9.65 13.39 -14.19
CA CYS A 83 11.02 13.88 -14.16
C CYS A 83 11.10 15.36 -14.57
N ARG A 84 12.26 15.99 -14.31
CA ARG A 84 12.56 17.39 -14.69
C ARG A 84 12.40 17.65 -16.19
N SER A 85 12.74 16.69 -17.04
CA SER A 85 12.67 16.83 -18.50
C SER A 85 11.23 16.92 -19.01
N CYS A 86 10.31 16.13 -18.43
CA CYS A 86 8.88 16.22 -18.73
C CYS A 86 8.34 17.59 -18.31
N LYS A 87 8.64 18.06 -17.10
CA LYS A 87 8.26 19.39 -16.62
C LYS A 87 8.74 20.50 -17.58
N ALA A 88 10.03 20.51 -17.92
CA ALA A 88 10.60 21.52 -18.81
C ALA A 88 9.97 21.49 -20.22
N THR A 89 9.57 20.31 -20.69
CA THR A 89 8.90 20.16 -21.98
C THR A 89 7.48 20.72 -21.91
N PHE A 90 6.75 20.43 -20.83
CA PHE A 90 5.44 21.00 -20.58
C PHE A 90 5.48 22.53 -20.48
N ASP A 91 6.40 23.08 -19.69
CA ASP A 91 6.52 24.54 -19.49
C ASP A 91 6.81 25.28 -20.83
N ARG A 92 7.61 24.67 -21.72
CA ARG A 92 7.86 25.22 -23.06
C ARG A 92 6.64 25.14 -23.98
N GLN A 93 5.82 24.10 -23.85
CA GLN A 93 4.58 23.97 -24.61
C GLN A 93 3.53 24.95 -24.11
N ALA A 94 3.40 25.11 -22.79
CA ALA A 94 2.51 26.06 -22.15
C ALA A 94 2.84 27.52 -22.50
N ALA A 95 4.12 27.87 -22.62
CA ALA A 95 4.55 29.21 -23.04
C ALA A 95 4.27 29.53 -24.54
N ARG A 96 3.81 28.54 -25.33
CA ARG A 96 3.48 28.69 -26.74
C ARG A 96 1.97 28.70 -27.02
N ALA A 97 1.15 28.45 -25.99
CA ALA A 97 -0.31 28.52 -26.05
C ALA A 97 -0.78 29.90 -25.57
#